data_AF-A0A661QF03-F1
#
_entry.id   AF-A0A661QF03-F1
#
_cell.length_a   1.000
_cell.length_b   1.000
_cell.length_c   1.000
_cell.angle_alpha   90.00
_cell.angle_beta   90.00
_cell.angle_gamma   90.00
#
_symmetry.space_group_name_H-M   'P 1'
#
loop_
_entity.id
_entity.type
_entity.pdbx_description
1 polymer ?
#
loop_
_entity_poly.entity_id
_entity_poly.type
_entity_poly.pdbx_seq_one_letter_code
_entity_poly.pdbx_strand_id
1 'polypeptide(L)' 'MSVQLTKEGLLKAYRKMRQIREFEERLHTEFATGDIPGFVHLYSGEEAI' A
#
# COMPACT_ATOMS: atom_id res chain seq x y z
N MET A 1 -3.86 26.12 5.98
CA MET A 1 -3.59 25.60 7.34
C MET A 1 -2.79 24.32 7.20
N SER A 2 -1.55 24.27 7.71
CA SER A 2 -0.80 23.03 7.79
C SER A 2 -1.21 22.29 9.06
N VAL A 3 -1.93 21.18 8.93
CA VAL A 3 -2.11 20.25 10.05
C VAL A 3 -0.79 19.50 10.24
N GLN A 4 0.01 19.94 11.21
CA GLN A 4 1.20 19.22 11.64
C GLN A 4 0.74 17.98 12.42
N LEU A 5 1.02 16.80 11.88
CA LEU A 5 0.73 15.54 12.56
C LEU A 5 1.73 15.32 13.71
N THR A 6 1.26 14.73 14.80
CA THR A 6 2.15 14.24 15.85
C THR A 6 3.06 13.15 15.32
N LYS A 7 4.19 12.90 16.00
CA LYS A 7 5.09 11.77 15.67
C LYS A 7 4.32 10.44 15.55
N GLU A 8 3.38 10.21 16.46
CA GLU A 8 2.52 9.02 16.44
C GLU A 8 1.61 8.99 15.21
N GLY A 9 1.03 10.14 14.83
CA GLY A 9 0.24 10.28 13.61
C GLY A 9 1.05 9.98 12.35
N LEU A 10 2.27 10.51 12.26
CA LEU A 10 3.19 10.23 11.15
C LEU A 10 3.59 8.75 11.09
N LEU A 11 3.92 8.14 12.23
CA LEU A 11 4.25 6.72 12.30
C LEU A 11 3.07 5.84 11.89
N LYS A 12 1.84 6.21 12.29
CA LYS A 12 0.63 5.49 11.90
C LYS A 12 0.37 5.59 10.39
N ALA A 13 0.51 6.78 9.82
CA ALA A 13 0.36 7.01 8.38
C ALA A 13 1.40 6.19 7.60
N TYR A 14 2.68 6.27 7.98
CA TYR A 14 3.75 5.51 7.36
C TYR A 14 3.49 4.00 7.40
N ARG A 15 3.14 3.45 8.56
CA ARG A 15 2.86 2.01 8.71
C ARG A 15 1.73 1.57 7.79
N LYS A 16 0.65 2.36 7.70
CA LYS A 16 -0.47 2.07 6.80
C LYS A 16 -0.02 2.05 5.34
N MET A 17 0.66 3.10 4.87
CA MET A 17 1.13 3.16 3.48
C MET A 17 2.10 2.02 3.16
N ARG A 18 3.01 1.71 4.07
CA ARG A 18 3.97 0.61 3.87
C ARG A 18 3.27 -0.75 3.81
N GLN A 19 2.27 -0.97 4.64
CA GLN A 19 1.48 -2.21 4.63
C GLN A 19 0.70 -2.38 3.32
N ILE A 20 0.13 -1.30 2.77
CA ILE A 20 -0.52 -1.32 1.45
C ILE A 20 0.49 -1.71 0.37
N ARG A 21 1.67 -1.07 0.36
CA ARG A 21 2.72 -1.39 -0.61
C ARG A 21 3.13 -2.87 -0.56
N GLU A 22 3.42 -3.39 0.63
CA GLU A 22 3.86 -4.77 0.79
C GLU A 22 2.79 -5.78 0.37
N PHE A 23 1.52 -5.49 0.67
CA PHE A 23 0.40 -6.31 0.22
C PHE A 23 0.31 -6.35 -1.32
N GLU A 24 0.45 -5.19 -1.96
CA GLU A 24 0.37 -5.09 -3.41
C GLU A 24 1.56 -5.70 -4.15
N GLU A 25 2.79 -5.52 -3.64
CA GLU A 25 3.97 -6.19 -4.20
C GLU A 25 3.83 -7.72 -4.13
N ARG A 26 3.25 -8.23 -3.05
CA ARG A 26 2.93 -9.65 -2.94
C ARG A 26 1.87 -10.07 -3.95
N LEU A 27 0.75 -9.34 -4.04
CA LEU A 27 -0.29 -9.62 -5.03
C LEU A 27 0.28 -9.64 -6.46
N HIS A 28 1.17 -8.71 -6.79
CA HIS A 28 1.84 -8.68 -8.09
C HIS A 28 2.61 -9.98 -8.37
N THR A 29 3.35 -10.47 -7.38
CA THR A 29 4.15 -11.70 -7.49
C THR A 29 3.24 -12.93 -7.66
N GLU A 30 2.24 -13.09 -6.80
CA GLU A 30 1.30 -14.23 -6.81
C GLU A 30 0.38 -14.21 -8.06
N PHE A 31 0.15 -13.02 -8.63
CA PHE A 31 -0.51 -12.90 -9.93
C PHE A 31 0.40 -13.38 -11.07
N ALA A 32 1.68 -13.03 -11.03
CA ALA A 32 2.66 -13.46 -12.04
C ALA A 32 2.91 -14.98 -12.03
N THR A 33 2.72 -15.66 -10.89
CA THR A 33 2.78 -17.14 -10.80
C THR A 33 1.53 -17.82 -11.36
N GLY A 34 0.43 -17.08 -11.55
CA GLY A 34 -0.85 -17.61 -12.01
C GLY A 34 -1.75 -18.15 -10.90
N ASP A 35 -1.35 -18.00 -9.64
CA ASP A 35 -2.13 -18.47 -8.48
C ASP A 35 -3.39 -17.61 -8.24
N ILE A 36 -3.38 -16.36 -8.72
CA ILE A 36 -4.51 -15.43 -8.65
C ILE A 36 -5.21 -15.34 -10.01
N PRO A 37 -6.45 -15.84 -10.15
CA PRO A 37 -7.19 -15.75 -11.40
C PRO A 37 -7.79 -14.34 -11.63
N GLY A 38 -8.00 -13.98 -12.90
CA GLY A 38 -8.68 -12.76 -13.30
C GLY A 38 -7.73 -11.60 -13.59
N PHE A 39 -8.08 -10.39 -13.12
CA PHE A 39 -7.30 -9.17 -13.34
C PHE A 39 -6.96 -8.51 -12.01
N VAL A 40 -5.68 -8.14 -11.84
CA VAL A 40 -5.19 -7.42 -10.66
C VAL A 40 -4.93 -5.97 -11.03
N HIS A 41 -5.52 -5.04 -10.26
CA HIS A 41 -5.27 -3.61 -10.34
C HIS A 41 -4.51 -3.20 -9.08
N LEU A 42 -3.36 -2.55 -9.26
CA LEU A 42 -2.47 -2.15 -8.18
C LEU A 42 -2.54 -0.62 -8.01
N TYR A 43 -2.62 -0.16 -6.77
CA TYR A 43 -2.56 1.24 -6.34
C TYR A 43 -1.18 1.59 -5.77
N SER A 44 -0.15 0.80 -6.06
CA SER A 44 1.21 1.02 -5.60
C SER A 44 1.71 2.35 -6.15
N GLY A 45 1.95 3.31 -5.25
CA GLY A 45 2.24 4.71 -5.58
C GLY A 45 1.11 5.69 -5.24
N GLU A 46 -0.08 5.19 -4.92
CA GLU A 46 -1.28 5.96 -4.57
C GLU A 46 -1.72 5.73 -3.11
N GLU A 47 -0.83 5.28 -2.23
CA GLU A 47 -1.19 4.88 -0.85
C GLU A 47 -1.70 6.02 0.04
N ALA A 48 -1.54 7.26 -0.40
CA ALA A 48 -1.89 8.47 0.33
C ALA A 48 -3.22 9.12 -0.14
N ILE A 49 -3.91 8.52 -1.12
CA ILE A 49 -5.18 9.02 -1.67
C ILE A 49 -6.36 8.69 -0.76
#